data_AF-A0A658NYQ1-F1
#
_entry.id   AF-A0A658NYQ1-F1
#
_cell.length_a   1.000
_cell.length_b   1.000
_cell.length_c   1.000
_cell.angle_alpha   90.00
_cell.angle_beta   90.00
_cell.angle_gamma   90.00
#
_symmetry.space_group_name_H-M   'P 1'
#
loop_
_entity.id
_entity.type
_entity.pdbx_description
1 polymer ?
#
loop_
_entity_poly.entity_id
_entity_poly.type
_entity_poly.pdbx_seq_one_letter_code
_entity_poly.pdbx_strand_id
1 'polypeptide(L)'
;ATQSAPFLVPLGIGAHLRRWGVPADRIVELDWDRSHTVDGLELVCARNRHFSGRGLRRNTTLWCSWALIGPRHRVYFGGDTGYTEAFA
;
A
#
# COMPACT_ATOMS: atom_id res chain seq x y z
N ALA A 1 12.43 -0.34 -20.37
CA ALA A 1 11.98 0.60 -19.32
C ALA A 1 13.18 0.95 -18.46
N THR A 2 13.45 2.24 -18.19
CA THR A 2 14.68 2.71 -17.52
C THR A 2 14.65 2.61 -15.99
N GLN A 3 13.52 2.20 -15.40
CA GLN A 3 13.33 2.16 -13.95
C GLN A 3 12.94 0.77 -13.45
N SER A 4 13.54 0.34 -12.33
CA SER A 4 13.35 -0.96 -11.67
C SER A 4 12.63 -0.89 -10.32
N ALA A 5 12.22 0.30 -9.86
CA ALA A 5 11.60 0.49 -8.54
C ALA A 5 10.41 -0.46 -8.28
N PRO A 6 10.30 -1.05 -7.08
CA PRO A 6 9.18 -1.92 -6.73
C PRO A 6 7.89 -1.12 -6.50
N PHE A 7 6.76 -1.77 -6.72
CA PHE A 7 5.42 -1.29 -6.43
C PHE A 7 4.91 -2.03 -5.19
N LEU A 8 4.97 -1.37 -4.05
CA LEU A 8 4.37 -1.86 -2.81
C LEU A 8 2.93 -1.37 -2.77
N VAL A 9 1.97 -2.30 -2.77
CA VAL A 9 0.55 -1.99 -2.89
C VAL A 9 -0.29 -2.86 -1.96
N PRO A 10 -1.50 -2.42 -1.57
CA PRO A 10 -2.43 -3.27 -0.84
C PRO A 10 -2.89 -4.47 -1.69
N LEU A 11 -3.30 -5.55 -1.02
CA LEU A 11 -3.82 -6.75 -1.68
C LEU A 11 -4.85 -6.46 -2.79
N GLY A 12 -4.72 -7.14 -3.91
CA GLY A 12 -5.63 -7.06 -5.06
C GLY A 12 -5.22 -6.01 -6.09
N ILE A 13 -4.42 -5.00 -5.72
CA ILE A 13 -3.93 -3.99 -6.67
C ILE A 13 -2.93 -4.61 -7.67
N GLY A 14 -2.18 -5.64 -7.26
CA GLY A 14 -1.20 -6.28 -8.14
C GLY A 14 -1.82 -6.89 -9.39
N ALA A 15 -3.07 -7.36 -9.34
CA ALA A 15 -3.79 -7.83 -10.53
C ALA A 15 -3.93 -6.75 -11.61
N HIS A 16 -4.20 -5.51 -11.21
CA HIS A 16 -4.28 -4.38 -12.14
C HIS A 16 -2.91 -4.03 -12.73
N LEU A 17 -1.87 -3.98 -11.89
CA LEU A 17 -0.50 -3.68 -12.33
C LEU A 17 0.03 -4.72 -13.32
N ARG A 18 -0.22 -6.02 -13.05
CA ARG A 18 0.12 -7.11 -13.99
C ARG A 18 -0.60 -6.94 -15.32
N ARG A 19 -1.91 -6.62 -15.31
CA ARG A 19 -2.68 -6.36 -16.53
C ARG A 19 -2.14 -5.17 -17.34
N TRP A 20 -1.55 -4.17 -16.67
CA TRP A 20 -0.92 -3.02 -17.32
C TRP A 20 0.53 -3.27 -17.76
N GLY A 21 1.06 -4.49 -17.57
CA GLY A 21 2.39 -4.87 -18.03
C GLY A 21 3.53 -4.57 -17.05
N VAL A 22 3.25 -4.31 -15.78
CA VAL A 22 4.28 -4.21 -14.75
C VAL A 22 4.86 -5.62 -14.49
N PRO A 23 6.20 -5.80 -14.56
CA PRO A 23 6.84 -7.08 -14.25
C PRO A 23 6.46 -7.60 -12.86
N ALA A 24 6.14 -8.89 -12.76
CA ALA A 24 5.59 -9.49 -11.53
C ALA A 24 6.56 -9.45 -10.34
N ASP A 25 7.86 -9.54 -10.61
CA ASP A 25 8.97 -9.43 -9.66
C ASP A 25 9.08 -8.03 -9.03
N ARG A 26 8.47 -7.01 -9.65
CA ARG A 26 8.42 -5.65 -9.11
C ARG A 26 7.17 -5.37 -8.29
N ILE A 27 6.23 -6.31 -8.14
CA ILE A 27 4.97 -6.08 -7.44
C ILE A 27 5.00 -6.79 -6.10
N VAL A 28 4.88 -6.03 -5.02
CA VAL A 28 4.76 -6.53 -3.66
C VAL A 28 3.38 -6.18 -3.14
N GLU A 29 2.52 -7.19 -2.97
CA GLU A 29 1.19 -7.02 -2.40
C GLU A 29 1.23 -7.30 -0.90
N LEU A 30 0.74 -6.36 -0.09
CA LEU A 30 0.73 -6.46 1.37
C LEU A 30 -0.71 -6.43 1.91
N ASP A 31 -0.98 -7.32 2.85
CA ASP A 31 -2.15 -7.24 3.73
C ASP A 31 -1.91 -6.23 4.85
N TRP A 32 -2.96 -5.87 5.59
CA TRP A 32 -2.81 -5.05 6.78
C TRP A 32 -1.86 -5.66 7.80
N ASP A 33 -1.15 -4.78 8.49
CA ASP A 33 -0.17 -5.09 9.53
C ASP A 33 1.04 -5.89 9.01
N ARG A 34 1.18 -6.01 7.68
CA ARG A 34 2.37 -6.55 7.01
C ARG A 34 3.29 -5.42 6.57
N SER A 35 4.58 -5.70 6.56
CA SER A 35 5.60 -4.76 6.12
C SER A 35 6.52 -5.35 5.06
N HIS A 36 7.20 -4.47 4.34
CA HIS A 36 8.26 -4.81 3.42
C HIS A 36 9.35 -3.74 3.48
N THR A 37 10.61 -4.17 3.40
CA THR A 37 11.76 -3.27 3.49
C THR A 37 12.42 -3.12 2.12
N VAL A 38 12.65 -1.87 1.72
CA VAL A 38 13.38 -1.50 0.51
C VAL A 38 14.54 -0.60 0.91
N ASP A 39 15.78 -1.06 0.69
CA ASP A 39 17.00 -0.29 0.96
C ASP A 39 17.05 0.39 2.35
N GLY A 40 16.62 -0.33 3.38
CA GLY A 40 16.60 0.16 4.77
C GLY A 40 15.43 1.07 5.14
N LEU A 41 14.48 1.29 4.22
CA LEU A 41 13.18 1.90 4.49
C LEU A 41 12.14 0.78 4.66
N GLU A 42 11.57 0.66 5.87
CA GLU A 42 10.44 -0.23 6.10
C GLU A 42 9.12 0.48 5.77
N LEU A 43 8.28 -0.18 4.97
CA LEU A 43 6.93 0.28 4.65
C LEU A 43 5.93 -0.70 5.28
N VAL A 44 5.09 -0.21 6.18
CA VAL A 44 4.04 -0.98 6.83
C VAL A 44 2.70 -0.62 6.20
N CYS A 45 1.99 -1.64 5.69
CA CYS A 45 0.61 -1.52 5.21
C CYS A 45 -0.31 -1.48 6.42
N ALA A 46 -0.70 -0.29 6.87
CA ALA A 46 -1.44 -0.11 8.12
C ALA A 46 -2.95 0.01 7.87
N ARG A 47 -3.75 -0.41 8.87
CA ARG A 47 -5.21 -0.28 8.81
C ARG A 47 -5.61 1.20 8.82
N ASN A 48 -6.64 1.54 8.05
CA ASN A 48 -7.29 2.83 8.13
C ASN A 48 -8.80 2.69 7.83
N ARG A 49 -9.58 3.76 8.08
CA ARG A 49 -11.03 3.74 7.86
C ARG A 49 -11.38 4.31 6.49
N HIS A 50 -11.39 3.42 5.51
CA HIS A 50 -11.75 3.74 4.12
C HIS A 50 -12.43 2.54 3.43
N PHE A 51 -12.62 2.60 2.11
CA PHE A 51 -13.13 1.52 1.27
C PHE A 51 -12.48 1.60 -0.12
N SER A 52 -12.60 0.58 -0.96
CA SER A 52 -12.18 0.66 -2.37
C SER A 52 -13.35 0.52 -3.33
N GLY A 53 -13.21 0.98 -4.57
CA GLY A 53 -14.25 0.74 -5.58
C GLY A 53 -14.01 1.46 -6.90
N ARG A 54 -14.48 0.87 -7.99
CA ARG A 54 -14.56 1.49 -9.32
C ARG A 54 -15.91 1.14 -9.95
N GLY A 55 -16.67 2.15 -10.36
CA GLY A 55 -18.04 1.97 -10.83
C GLY A 55 -18.96 1.45 -9.73
N LEU A 56 -19.79 0.45 -10.05
CA LEU A 56 -20.79 -0.10 -9.13
C LEU A 56 -20.25 -1.15 -8.14
N ARG A 57 -18.97 -1.54 -8.25
CA ARG A 57 -18.35 -2.55 -7.38
C ARG A 57 -17.48 -1.90 -6.32
N ARG A 58 -17.63 -2.33 -5.06
CA ARG A 58 -16.88 -1.86 -3.90
C ARG A 58 -16.08 -2.99 -3.26
N ASN A 59 -15.02 -2.63 -2.53
CA ASN A 59 -14.17 -3.50 -1.71
C ASN A 59 -13.52 -4.66 -2.47
N THR A 60 -13.20 -4.46 -3.75
CA THR A 60 -12.57 -5.50 -4.60
C THR A 60 -11.05 -5.56 -4.44
N THR A 61 -10.45 -4.52 -3.90
CA THR A 61 -9.03 -4.46 -3.50
C THR A 61 -8.95 -3.97 -2.06
N LEU A 62 -7.88 -4.30 -1.36
CA LEU A 62 -7.58 -3.71 -0.07
C LEU A 62 -7.29 -2.20 -0.21
N TRP A 63 -7.46 -1.48 0.87
CA TRP A 63 -7.10 -0.07 1.06
C TRP A 63 -6.27 0.02 2.35
N CYS A 64 -5.37 0.98 2.48
CA CYS A 64 -4.55 1.10 3.68
C CYS A 64 -4.05 2.53 3.89
N SER A 65 -3.46 2.76 5.05
CA SER A 65 -2.47 3.81 5.26
C SER A 65 -1.05 3.21 5.18
N TRP A 66 -0.03 4.06 5.18
CA TRP A 66 1.37 3.65 5.14
C TRP A 66 2.16 4.29 6.27
N ALA A 67 2.84 3.47 7.07
CA ALA A 67 3.93 3.95 7.92
C ALA A 67 5.26 3.70 7.19
N LEU A 68 6.00 4.76 6.93
CA LEU A 68 7.32 4.73 6.31
C LEU A 68 8.36 4.98 7.40
N ILE A 69 9.13 3.95 7.72
CA ILE A 69 10.06 3.93 8.85
C ILE A 69 11.47 3.86 8.28
N GLY A 70 12.12 5.01 8.21
CA GLY A 70 13.53 5.11 7.86
C GLY A 70 14.44 5.02 9.09
N PRO A 71 15.77 4.98 8.88
CA PRO A 71 16.74 4.84 9.97
C PRO A 71 16.78 6.05 10.92
N ARG A 72 16.35 7.23 10.46
CA ARG A 72 16.36 8.48 11.23
C ARG A 72 14.98 9.12 11.41
N HIS A 73 14.11 8.95 10.43
CA HIS A 73 12.84 9.66 10.34
C HIS A 73 11.71 8.68 10.02
N ARG A 74 10.52 9.03 10.49
CA ARG A 74 9.30 8.26 10.27
C ARG A 74 8.23 9.19 9.71
N VAL A 75 7.49 8.69 8.73
CA VAL A 75 6.36 9.41 8.12
C VAL A 75 5.16 8.48 8.13
N TYR A 76 4.01 9.03 8.50
CA TYR A 76 2.73 8.35 8.36
C TYR A 76 1.92 9.02 7.26
N PHE A 77 1.49 8.23 6.27
CA PHE A 77 0.58 8.65 5.22
C PHE A 77 -0.78 7.98 5.44
N GLY A 78 -1.77 8.76 5.84
CA GLY A 78 -3.09 8.25 6.24
C GLY A 78 -3.95 7.70 5.09
N GLY A 79 -3.59 7.97 3.83
CA GLY A 79 -4.51 7.79 2.70
C GLY A 79 -5.79 8.61 2.89
N ASP A 80 -6.90 8.12 2.34
CA ASP A 80 -8.21 8.79 2.44
C ASP A 80 -9.00 8.37 3.71
N THR A 81 -8.28 8.19 4.81
CA THR A 81 -8.88 7.76 6.08
C THR A 81 -9.76 8.84 6.69
N GLY A 82 -10.94 8.44 7.19
CA GLY A 82 -11.71 9.30 8.09
C GLY A 82 -11.09 9.39 9.49
N TYR A 83 -11.48 10.40 10.27
CA TYR A 83 -11.09 10.52 11.68
C TYR A 83 -11.65 9.36 12.52
N THR A 84 -10.81 8.75 13.36
CA THR A 84 -11.16 7.62 14.23
C THR A 84 -10.38 7.68 15.54
N GLU A 85 -10.86 6.96 16.56
CA GLU A 85 -10.14 6.78 17.83
C GLU A 85 -8.77 6.10 17.67
N ALA A 86 -8.49 5.41 16.56
CA ALA A 86 -7.18 4.83 16.29
C ALA A 86 -6.05 5.87 16.15
N PHE A 87 -6.39 7.17 16.08
CA PHE A 87 -5.42 8.28 16.07
C PHE A 87 -5.24 8.98 17.43
N ALA A 88 -5.99 8.58 18.46
CA ALA A 88 -5.91 9.18 19.79
C ALA A 88 -4.87 8.43 20.64
#